data_AF-D2ENZ1-F1
#
_entry.id   AF-D2ENZ1-F1
#
_cell.length_a   1.000
_cell.length_b   1.000
_cell.length_c   1.000
_cell.angle_alpha   90.00
_cell.angle_beta   90.00
_cell.angle_gamma   90.00
#
_symmetry.space_group_name_H-M   'P 1'
#
loop_
_entity.id
_entity.type
_entity.pdbx_description
1 polymer ?
#
loop_
_entity_poly.entity_id
_entity_poly.type
_entity_poly.pdbx_seq_one_letter_code
_entity_poly.pdbx_strand_id
1 'polypeptide(L)'
;MLKNKALIVGIDAYSQAPLGGCVNDAEEIAKLLEENEDGSPNFSVKLKRNVQTKAELLEDLHSLFKEGESDIALFYFSGHGTDEMAGQIVTPDFNGYDMGISMNDILRLANTSKSRNKIIILDCCYSGKLGDFSAIDSSDAIIGKGVTILTASNRDEVAIEDGITGHGVFTELLIQGLKGGAADVSGNVTPASLYSFVDQSLGVWEQRPLFKTNITGFLPIRTVEAKVSKKVLRKLHQYFAEATSEFQLDPSFEFTNTPEVTHEYKEPFAKEENVGKFKELQLYESVGLIEPVGEEHMYFAAMNSKSCRLTPLGLHYWKLSRDKRF
;
A
#
# COMPACT_ATOMS: atom_id res chain seq x y z
N MET A 1 -3.76 15.47 19.71
CA MET A 1 -3.83 14.00 19.91
C MET A 1 -3.86 13.34 18.55
N LEU A 2 -3.09 12.27 18.39
CA LEU A 2 -3.27 11.32 17.28
C LEU A 2 -4.73 10.84 17.29
N LYS A 3 -5.36 10.83 16.12
CA LYS A 3 -6.76 10.42 15.96
C LYS A 3 -6.92 9.11 15.21
N ASN A 4 -5.83 8.45 14.84
CA ASN A 4 -5.83 7.15 14.18
C ASN A 4 -5.19 6.13 15.12
N LYS A 5 -5.76 4.92 15.17
CA LYS A 5 -5.21 3.80 15.94
C LYS A 5 -5.24 2.52 15.12
N ALA A 6 -4.24 1.67 15.29
CA ALA A 6 -4.15 0.40 14.60
C ALA A 6 -3.81 -0.76 15.54
N LEU A 7 -4.38 -1.92 15.29
CA LEU A 7 -3.95 -3.21 15.81
C LEU A 7 -3.32 -3.97 14.64
N ILE A 8 -2.04 -4.30 14.75
CA ILE A 8 -1.27 -4.99 13.72
C ILE A 8 -0.82 -6.31 14.31
N VAL A 9 -1.22 -7.43 13.70
CA VAL A 9 -1.02 -8.77 14.25
C VAL A 9 -0.31 -9.67 13.24
N GLY A 10 0.77 -10.30 13.66
CA GLY A 10 1.47 -11.34 12.91
C GLY A 10 1.60 -12.60 13.75
N ILE A 11 1.20 -13.75 13.22
CA ILE A 11 1.31 -15.04 13.91
C ILE A 11 2.04 -16.05 13.02
N ASP A 12 3.21 -16.47 13.48
CA ASP A 12 4.00 -17.57 12.90
C ASP A 12 3.97 -18.83 13.77
N ALA A 13 3.89 -18.66 15.09
CA ALA A 13 4.07 -19.71 16.10
C ALA A 13 2.84 -20.62 16.30
N TYR A 14 2.36 -21.25 15.23
CA TYR A 14 1.34 -22.29 15.29
C TYR A 14 1.95 -23.66 15.61
N SER A 15 1.36 -24.38 16.57
CA SER A 15 1.91 -25.64 17.10
C SER A 15 1.99 -26.79 16.09
N GLN A 16 1.11 -26.81 15.08
CA GLN A 16 1.01 -27.90 14.09
C GLN A 16 1.39 -27.47 12.65
N ALA A 17 1.39 -26.16 12.37
CA ALA A 17 1.58 -25.61 11.03
C ALA A 17 2.25 -24.23 11.09
N PRO A 18 3.52 -24.12 11.56
CA PRO A 18 4.19 -22.84 11.72
C PRO A 18 4.38 -22.11 10.37
N LEU A 19 4.44 -20.78 10.42
CA LEU A 19 4.75 -19.89 9.30
C LEU A 19 6.12 -19.18 9.56
N GLY A 20 6.62 -18.44 8.57
CA GLY A 20 7.92 -17.75 8.64
C GLY A 20 7.89 -16.23 8.44
N GLY A 21 6.92 -15.71 7.67
CA GLY A 21 6.86 -14.30 7.28
C GLY A 21 5.85 -13.43 8.04
N CYS A 22 4.91 -13.99 8.80
CA CYS A 22 3.75 -13.23 9.28
C CYS A 22 4.10 -12.20 10.37
N VAL A 23 5.12 -12.46 11.20
CA VAL A 23 5.66 -11.45 12.12
C VAL A 23 6.42 -10.35 11.36
N ASN A 24 7.22 -10.71 10.35
CA ASN A 24 7.97 -9.75 9.51
C ASN A 24 7.01 -8.79 8.77
N ASP A 25 5.95 -9.33 8.18
CA ASP A 25 4.83 -8.58 7.59
C ASP A 25 4.24 -7.56 8.58
N ALA A 26 3.90 -8.01 9.78
CA ALA A 26 3.30 -7.18 10.82
C ALA A 26 4.26 -6.09 11.32
N GLU A 27 5.56 -6.36 11.40
CA GLU A 27 6.57 -5.38 11.79
C GLU A 27 6.69 -4.23 10.77
N GLU A 28 6.83 -4.54 9.49
CA GLU A 28 7.02 -3.50 8.48
C GLU A 28 5.73 -2.72 8.17
N ILE A 29 4.55 -3.36 8.26
CA ILE A 29 3.26 -2.65 8.20
C ILE A 29 3.07 -1.73 9.41
N ALA A 30 3.42 -2.17 10.63
CA ALA A 30 3.34 -1.32 11.82
C ALA A 30 4.20 -0.06 11.67
N LYS A 31 5.47 -0.24 11.34
CA LYS A 31 6.45 0.82 11.10
C LYS A 31 6.02 1.83 10.02
N LEU A 32 5.42 1.35 8.93
CA LEU A 32 4.89 2.23 7.87
C LEU A 32 3.65 3.01 8.30
N LEU A 33 2.87 2.52 9.27
CA LEU A 33 1.66 3.18 9.76
C LEU A 33 1.93 4.11 10.95
N GLU A 34 2.99 3.91 11.72
CA GLU A 34 3.40 4.82 12.80
C GLU A 34 3.72 6.23 12.29
N GLU A 35 4.36 6.36 11.13
CA GLU A 35 4.81 7.64 10.56
C GLU A 35 4.45 7.82 9.07
N ASN A 36 4.10 9.05 8.72
CA ASN A 36 4.09 9.52 7.32
C ASN A 36 5.54 9.63 6.80
N GLU A 37 5.72 9.81 5.49
CA GLU A 37 7.09 9.89 4.92
C GLU A 37 7.89 11.12 5.40
N ASP A 38 7.22 12.19 5.82
CA ASP A 38 7.84 13.36 6.43
C ASP A 38 8.24 13.17 7.91
N GLY A 39 8.10 11.95 8.45
CA GLY A 39 8.34 11.63 9.87
C GLY A 39 7.26 12.17 10.82
N SER A 40 6.14 12.70 10.30
CA SER A 40 5.03 13.11 11.17
C SER A 40 4.25 11.89 11.69
N PRO A 41 3.86 11.85 12.98
CA PRO A 41 3.10 10.75 13.54
C PRO A 41 1.74 10.55 12.84
N ASN A 42 1.45 9.31 12.46
CA ASN A 42 0.28 8.92 11.67
C ASN A 42 -0.72 8.07 12.46
N PHE A 43 -0.36 6.86 12.90
CA PHE A 43 -1.19 5.99 13.76
C PHE A 43 -0.55 5.76 15.13
N SER A 44 -1.40 5.64 16.17
CA SER A 44 -1.02 4.96 17.40
C SER A 44 -1.15 3.46 17.19
N VAL A 45 -0.02 2.77 17.01
CA VAL A 45 0.03 1.35 16.64
C VAL A 45 0.17 0.45 17.87
N LYS A 46 -0.63 -0.61 17.94
CA LYS A 46 -0.49 -1.74 18.85
C LYS A 46 -0.05 -2.95 18.03
N LEU A 47 1.24 -3.25 18.03
CA LEU A 47 1.82 -4.39 17.33
C LEU A 47 1.83 -5.62 18.24
N LYS A 48 1.24 -6.72 17.79
CA LYS A 48 1.24 -8.03 18.45
C LYS A 48 1.89 -9.09 17.56
N ARG A 49 2.86 -9.80 18.14
CA ARG A 49 3.60 -10.89 17.49
C ARG A 49 3.26 -12.18 18.22
N ASN A 50 2.93 -13.24 17.48
CA ASN A 50 2.69 -14.58 18.04
C ASN A 50 1.71 -14.57 19.22
N VAL A 51 0.54 -13.93 19.04
CA VAL A 51 -0.57 -13.96 20.01
C VAL A 51 -0.93 -15.41 20.32
N GLN A 52 -0.93 -15.79 21.59
CA GLN A 52 -0.97 -17.22 21.96
C GLN A 52 -2.39 -17.79 21.99
N THR A 53 -3.42 -16.95 22.18
CA THR A 53 -4.80 -17.41 22.38
C THR A 53 -5.84 -16.55 21.66
N LYS A 54 -6.97 -17.17 21.34
CA LYS A 54 -8.19 -16.51 20.88
C LYS A 54 -8.67 -15.43 21.85
N ALA A 55 -8.54 -15.68 23.16
CA ALA A 55 -8.96 -14.74 24.20
C ALA A 55 -8.13 -13.44 24.18
N GLU A 56 -6.80 -13.54 24.07
CA GLU A 56 -5.90 -12.39 23.96
C GLU A 56 -6.22 -11.56 22.69
N LEU A 57 -6.39 -12.21 21.55
CA LEU A 57 -6.69 -11.52 20.29
C LEU A 57 -8.07 -10.83 20.31
N LEU A 58 -9.08 -11.44 20.96
CA LEU A 58 -10.39 -10.83 21.18
C LEU A 58 -10.32 -9.60 22.09
N GLU A 59 -9.48 -9.61 23.13
CA GLU A 59 -9.24 -8.46 24.00
C GLU A 59 -8.61 -7.30 23.22
N ASP A 60 -7.59 -7.59 22.39
CA ASP A 60 -6.98 -6.59 21.50
C ASP A 60 -7.98 -6.00 20.49
N LEU A 61 -8.81 -6.84 19.85
CA LEU A 61 -9.86 -6.40 18.92
C LEU A 61 -10.95 -5.57 19.62
N HIS A 62 -11.28 -5.91 20.87
CA HIS A 62 -12.16 -5.09 21.71
C HIS A 62 -11.55 -3.72 21.99
N SER A 63 -10.25 -3.65 22.32
CA SER A 63 -9.54 -2.38 22.51
C SER A 63 -9.48 -1.55 21.22
N LEU A 64 -9.25 -2.19 20.06
CA LEU A 64 -9.30 -1.51 18.77
C LEU A 64 -10.70 -0.96 18.45
N PHE A 65 -11.76 -1.74 18.60
CA PHE A 65 -13.07 -1.34 18.07
C PHE A 65 -14.02 -0.71 19.10
N LYS A 66 -13.96 -1.05 20.39
CA LYS A 66 -14.91 -0.57 21.41
C LYS A 66 -14.41 0.61 22.24
N GLU A 67 -13.10 0.76 22.42
CA GLU A 67 -12.54 1.77 23.32
C GLU A 67 -12.30 3.12 22.63
N GLY A 68 -12.93 4.19 23.12
CA GLY A 68 -12.74 5.54 22.60
C GLY A 68 -13.30 5.77 21.19
N GLU A 69 -12.87 6.87 20.57
CA GLU A 69 -13.29 7.30 19.23
C GLU A 69 -12.06 7.70 18.42
N SER A 70 -11.99 7.27 17.15
CA SER A 70 -10.90 7.62 16.22
C SER A 70 -11.45 8.00 14.84
N ASP A 71 -10.70 8.80 14.07
CA ASP A 71 -11.00 9.08 12.66
C ASP A 71 -10.79 7.81 11.81
N ILE A 72 -9.77 7.00 12.14
CA ILE A 72 -9.54 5.65 11.61
C ILE A 72 -9.22 4.66 12.75
N ALA A 73 -9.83 3.48 12.72
CA ALA A 73 -9.40 2.29 13.45
C ALA A 73 -9.03 1.20 12.44
N LEU A 74 -7.76 0.80 12.39
CA LEU A 74 -7.25 -0.18 11.41
C LEU A 74 -6.89 -1.50 12.11
N PHE A 75 -7.40 -2.61 11.59
CA PHE A 75 -6.96 -3.96 11.95
C PHE A 75 -6.17 -4.54 10.78
N TYR A 76 -4.95 -5.00 11.04
CA TYR A 76 -4.15 -5.79 10.12
C TYR A 76 -3.85 -7.15 10.76
N PHE A 77 -3.98 -8.22 9.97
CA PHE A 77 -3.63 -9.58 10.37
C PHE A 77 -2.86 -10.29 9.26
N SER A 78 -1.70 -10.86 9.58
CA SER A 78 -1.01 -11.87 8.77
C SER A 78 -0.92 -13.18 9.58
N GLY A 79 -1.29 -14.31 8.97
CA GLY A 79 -1.33 -15.62 9.63
C GLY A 79 -2.23 -16.64 8.93
N HIS A 80 -2.61 -17.71 9.65
CA HIS A 80 -3.53 -18.72 9.10
C HIS A 80 -4.98 -18.24 9.06
N GLY A 81 -5.70 -18.71 8.05
CA GLY A 81 -7.15 -18.55 7.91
C GLY A 81 -7.80 -19.83 7.38
N THR A 82 -9.11 -19.96 7.59
CA THR A 82 -9.93 -21.10 7.16
C THR A 82 -11.24 -20.60 6.55
N ASP A 83 -11.87 -21.36 5.65
CA ASP A 83 -13.22 -21.08 5.13
C ASP A 83 -14.36 -21.76 5.93
N GLU A 84 -14.04 -22.46 7.03
CA GLU A 84 -15.03 -23.02 7.96
C GLU A 84 -15.92 -21.94 8.60
N MET A 85 -17.23 -22.18 8.68
CA MET A 85 -18.22 -21.26 9.29
C MET A 85 -18.28 -19.85 8.64
N ALA A 86 -18.18 -19.78 7.31
CA ALA A 86 -17.93 -18.54 6.52
C ALA A 86 -16.58 -17.87 6.81
N GLY A 87 -15.75 -18.58 7.58
CA GLY A 87 -14.33 -18.43 7.71
C GLY A 87 -13.85 -17.50 8.82
N GLN A 88 -12.62 -17.77 9.22
CA GLN A 88 -12.06 -17.39 10.50
C GLN A 88 -10.57 -17.13 10.36
N ILE A 89 -10.04 -16.20 11.16
CA ILE A 89 -8.59 -16.13 11.40
C ILE A 89 -8.24 -17.15 12.49
N VAL A 90 -7.20 -17.94 12.24
CA VAL A 90 -6.82 -19.08 13.11
C VAL A 90 -5.88 -18.61 14.20
N THR A 91 -6.09 -19.07 15.44
CA THR A 91 -5.23 -18.76 16.59
C THR A 91 -4.47 -20.00 17.09
N PRO A 92 -3.27 -19.87 17.71
CA PRO A 92 -2.43 -21.02 18.06
C PRO A 92 -3.03 -22.02 19.06
N ASP A 93 -4.08 -21.63 19.78
CA ASP A 93 -4.86 -22.44 20.72
C ASP A 93 -6.01 -23.25 20.08
N PHE A 94 -6.06 -23.33 18.75
CA PHE A 94 -7.06 -24.11 18.02
C PHE A 94 -7.08 -25.60 18.42
N ASN A 95 -8.27 -26.20 18.39
CA ASN A 95 -8.48 -27.58 18.88
C ASN A 95 -9.42 -28.44 18.01
N GLY A 96 -9.71 -28.02 16.79
CA GLY A 96 -10.57 -28.74 15.84
C GLY A 96 -12.08 -28.59 16.08
N TYR A 97 -12.48 -27.96 17.19
CA TYR A 97 -13.86 -27.48 17.43
C TYR A 97 -13.91 -25.96 17.47
N ASP A 98 -12.87 -25.32 18.03
CA ASP A 98 -12.62 -23.90 17.89
C ASP A 98 -11.34 -23.70 17.07
N MET A 99 -11.44 -22.97 15.97
CA MET A 99 -10.31 -22.65 15.10
C MET A 99 -9.75 -21.24 15.36
N GLY A 100 -10.53 -20.33 15.96
CA GLY A 100 -10.13 -18.94 16.15
C GLY A 100 -11.31 -17.97 16.08
N ILE A 101 -11.13 -16.81 15.46
CA ILE A 101 -12.10 -15.70 15.47
C ILE A 101 -12.81 -15.60 14.12
N SER A 102 -14.15 -15.63 14.14
CA SER A 102 -14.94 -15.51 12.92
C SER A 102 -14.90 -14.09 12.34
N MET A 103 -15.00 -14.01 11.02
CA MET A 103 -15.09 -12.72 10.33
C MET A 103 -16.34 -11.93 10.66
N ASN A 104 -17.44 -12.61 10.99
CA ASN A 104 -18.65 -11.98 11.48
C ASN A 104 -18.43 -11.33 12.86
N ASP A 105 -17.65 -11.94 13.75
CA ASP A 105 -17.31 -11.32 15.04
C ASP A 105 -16.46 -10.06 14.84
N ILE A 106 -15.43 -10.12 14.00
CA ILE A 106 -14.58 -8.96 13.67
C ILE A 106 -15.42 -7.83 13.05
N LEU A 107 -16.33 -8.15 12.12
CA LEU A 107 -17.23 -7.17 11.52
C LEU A 107 -18.26 -6.62 12.48
N ARG A 108 -18.80 -7.44 13.38
CA ARG A 108 -19.72 -7.00 14.43
C ARG A 108 -19.04 -6.05 15.41
N LEU A 109 -17.77 -6.28 15.73
CA LEU A 109 -16.93 -5.34 16.49
C LEU A 109 -16.72 -4.03 15.70
N ALA A 110 -16.33 -4.10 14.43
CA ALA A 110 -16.13 -2.91 13.59
C ALA A 110 -17.43 -2.10 13.36
N ASN A 111 -18.56 -2.78 13.14
CA ASN A 111 -19.89 -2.19 12.95
C ASN A 111 -20.38 -1.47 14.21
N THR A 112 -20.08 -2.01 15.41
CA THR A 112 -20.43 -1.39 16.69
C THR A 112 -19.40 -0.35 17.17
N SER A 113 -18.30 -0.17 16.44
CA SER A 113 -17.28 0.83 16.76
C SER A 113 -17.76 2.25 16.49
N LYS A 114 -17.48 3.15 17.45
CA LYS A 114 -17.69 4.59 17.34
C LYS A 114 -16.71 5.30 16.39
N SER A 115 -15.65 4.60 15.97
CA SER A 115 -14.66 5.15 15.04
C SER A 115 -15.31 5.47 13.70
N ARG A 116 -14.89 6.59 13.08
CA ARG A 116 -15.52 7.08 11.85
C ARG A 116 -15.28 6.13 10.68
N ASN A 117 -14.03 5.71 10.51
CA ASN A 117 -13.62 4.69 9.56
C ASN A 117 -13.04 3.48 10.31
N LYS A 118 -13.43 2.28 9.89
CA LYS A 118 -12.89 1.00 10.36
C LYS A 118 -12.34 0.29 9.14
N ILE A 119 -11.06 -0.05 9.17
CA ILE A 119 -10.37 -0.68 8.06
C ILE A 119 -9.89 -2.04 8.54
N ILE A 120 -10.24 -3.10 7.83
CA ILE A 120 -9.82 -4.47 8.11
C ILE A 120 -8.99 -4.93 6.90
N ILE A 121 -7.73 -5.28 7.15
CA ILE A 121 -6.79 -5.81 6.16
C ILE A 121 -6.34 -7.19 6.61
N LEU A 122 -6.54 -8.20 5.78
CA LEU A 122 -6.21 -9.60 6.12
C LEU A 122 -5.32 -10.22 5.04
N ASP A 123 -4.11 -10.61 5.43
CA ASP A 123 -3.24 -11.49 4.66
C ASP A 123 -3.27 -12.88 5.28
N CYS A 124 -4.30 -13.65 4.95
CA CYS A 124 -4.41 -15.04 5.36
C CYS A 124 -5.03 -15.91 4.27
N CYS A 125 -4.66 -17.19 4.26
CA CYS A 125 -5.29 -18.17 3.39
C CYS A 125 -6.82 -18.16 3.61
N TYR A 126 -7.58 -18.41 2.54
CA TYR A 126 -9.05 -18.38 2.52
C TYR A 126 -9.70 -16.98 2.67
N SER A 127 -8.91 -15.90 2.82
CA SER A 127 -9.42 -14.55 3.01
C SER A 127 -10.24 -13.95 1.86
N GLY A 128 -10.12 -14.48 0.64
CA GLY A 128 -11.02 -14.14 -0.47
C GLY A 128 -12.45 -14.71 -0.33
N LYS A 129 -12.63 -15.86 0.34
CA LYS A 129 -13.96 -16.46 0.63
C LYS A 129 -14.62 -15.85 1.86
N LEU A 130 -13.82 -15.34 2.81
CA LEU A 130 -14.29 -14.59 3.99
C LEU A 130 -15.22 -13.42 3.65
N GLY A 131 -15.11 -12.91 2.42
CA GLY A 131 -15.95 -11.85 1.90
C GLY A 131 -17.38 -12.26 1.54
N ASP A 132 -17.69 -13.56 1.43
CA ASP A 132 -18.96 -14.01 0.87
C ASP A 132 -20.09 -14.08 1.91
N PHE A 133 -20.37 -12.93 2.53
CA PHE A 133 -21.42 -12.71 3.53
C PHE A 133 -22.84 -13.11 3.07
N SER A 134 -23.03 -13.43 1.79
CA SER A 134 -24.31 -13.83 1.20
C SER A 134 -24.80 -15.21 1.65
N ALA A 135 -23.93 -16.05 2.24
CA ALA A 135 -24.29 -17.35 2.77
C ALA A 135 -24.94 -17.34 4.18
N ILE A 136 -25.08 -16.16 4.82
CA ILE A 136 -25.59 -16.05 6.20
C ILE A 136 -26.75 -15.05 6.25
N ASP A 137 -27.92 -15.57 6.63
CA ASP A 137 -29.22 -14.88 6.67
C ASP A 137 -29.37 -13.91 7.88
N SER A 138 -28.29 -13.21 8.24
CA SER A 138 -28.20 -12.34 9.43
C SER A 138 -27.86 -10.89 9.07
N SER A 139 -28.57 -9.94 9.67
CA SER A 139 -28.32 -8.50 9.49
C SER A 139 -26.92 -8.04 9.92
N ASP A 140 -26.27 -8.80 10.80
CA ASP A 140 -24.96 -8.47 11.37
C ASP A 140 -23.80 -8.69 10.37
N ALA A 141 -24.01 -9.48 9.30
CA ALA A 141 -23.04 -9.74 8.24
C ALA A 141 -22.96 -8.60 7.18
N ILE A 142 -23.80 -7.57 7.30
CA ILE A 142 -23.80 -6.41 6.40
C ILE A 142 -22.66 -5.45 6.80
N ILE A 143 -21.88 -5.01 5.82
CA ILE A 143 -20.81 -4.02 6.01
C ILE A 143 -21.43 -2.68 6.42
N GLY A 144 -21.22 -2.30 7.69
CA GLY A 144 -21.77 -1.09 8.27
C GLY A 144 -21.09 0.19 7.79
N LYS A 145 -21.72 1.33 8.07
CA LYS A 145 -21.19 2.65 7.69
C LYS A 145 -19.80 2.89 8.28
N GLY A 146 -18.88 3.33 7.42
CA GLY A 146 -17.50 3.57 7.79
C GLY A 146 -16.60 2.34 7.67
N VAL A 147 -17.10 1.15 7.31
CA VAL A 147 -16.28 -0.06 7.24
C VAL A 147 -15.70 -0.27 5.84
N THR A 148 -14.41 -0.61 5.78
CA THR A 148 -13.70 -1.09 4.59
C THR A 148 -12.98 -2.39 4.93
N ILE A 149 -13.08 -3.36 4.03
CA ILE A 149 -12.41 -4.66 4.11
C ILE A 149 -11.55 -4.81 2.87
N LEU A 150 -10.28 -5.14 3.05
CA LEU A 150 -9.34 -5.56 2.02
C LEU A 150 -8.80 -6.94 2.44
N THR A 151 -8.85 -7.94 1.58
CA THR A 151 -8.29 -9.27 1.90
C THR A 151 -7.46 -9.83 0.76
N ALA A 152 -6.46 -10.63 1.11
CA ALA A 152 -5.70 -11.42 0.14
C ALA A 152 -6.58 -12.44 -0.60
N SER A 153 -6.02 -13.02 -1.65
CA SER A 153 -6.69 -13.98 -2.53
C SER A 153 -6.45 -15.43 -2.09
N ASN A 154 -6.71 -16.39 -2.98
CA ASN A 154 -6.78 -17.82 -2.66
C ASN A 154 -6.30 -18.64 -3.88
N ARG A 155 -5.89 -19.90 -3.78
CA ARG A 155 -5.96 -20.80 -2.60
C ARG A 155 -4.63 -21.41 -2.19
N ASP A 156 -3.79 -21.66 -3.19
CA ASP A 156 -2.68 -22.61 -3.12
C ASP A 156 -1.33 -21.91 -2.94
N GLU A 157 -1.33 -20.59 -2.82
CA GLU A 157 -0.17 -19.79 -2.44
C GLU A 157 0.01 -19.84 -0.91
N VAL A 158 0.46 -21.01 -0.42
CA VAL A 158 1.17 -21.10 0.87
C VAL A 158 2.25 -20.03 0.83
N ALA A 159 2.09 -18.97 1.63
CA ALA A 159 2.81 -17.69 1.56
C ALA A 159 4.17 -17.86 0.87
N ILE A 160 4.20 -17.64 -0.45
CA ILE A 160 5.43 -17.82 -1.22
C ILE A 160 6.25 -16.58 -0.92
N GLU A 161 7.01 -16.67 0.16
CA GLU A 161 7.98 -15.67 0.59
C GLU A 161 8.83 -15.33 -0.64
N ASP A 162 8.71 -14.09 -1.15
CA ASP A 162 9.63 -13.59 -2.17
C ASP A 162 11.00 -13.71 -1.54
N GLY A 163 11.85 -14.64 -2.02
CA GLY A 163 13.14 -14.98 -1.41
C GLY A 163 14.15 -13.83 -1.37
N ILE A 164 13.73 -12.65 -1.84
CA ILE A 164 14.41 -11.37 -1.80
C ILE A 164 13.91 -10.49 -0.64
N THR A 165 12.62 -10.55 -0.24
CA THR A 165 12.00 -9.65 0.76
C THR A 165 11.41 -10.34 1.99
N GLY A 166 11.09 -11.65 1.93
CA GLY A 166 10.54 -12.38 3.08
C GLY A 166 9.09 -12.03 3.43
N HIS A 167 8.33 -11.51 2.46
CA HIS A 167 6.91 -11.16 2.58
C HIS A 167 6.05 -12.03 1.66
N GLY A 168 4.78 -12.22 2.03
CA GLY A 168 3.77 -12.75 1.11
C GLY A 168 3.47 -11.77 -0.03
N VAL A 169 3.02 -12.27 -1.19
CA VAL A 169 2.79 -11.45 -2.40
C VAL A 169 1.84 -10.28 -2.14
N PHE A 170 0.75 -10.52 -1.42
CA PHE A 170 -0.21 -9.46 -1.07
C PHE A 170 0.43 -8.40 -0.17
N THR A 171 1.13 -8.79 0.89
CA THR A 171 1.79 -7.86 1.81
C THR A 171 2.94 -7.09 1.18
N GLU A 172 3.78 -7.71 0.35
CA GLU A 172 4.81 -7.01 -0.42
C GLU A 172 4.18 -5.88 -1.26
N LEU A 173 3.10 -6.17 -1.98
CA LEU A 173 2.40 -5.15 -2.79
C LEU A 173 1.73 -4.08 -1.91
N LEU A 174 1.16 -4.45 -0.76
CA LEU A 174 0.61 -3.50 0.20
C LEU A 174 1.71 -2.55 0.75
N ILE A 175 2.89 -3.09 1.06
CA ILE A 175 4.09 -2.37 1.50
C ILE A 175 4.58 -1.41 0.42
N GLN A 176 4.72 -1.84 -0.84
CA GLN A 176 5.14 -0.95 -1.93
C GLN A 176 4.09 0.15 -2.20
N GLY A 177 2.80 -0.18 -2.08
CA GLY A 177 1.71 0.77 -2.15
C GLY A 177 1.79 1.85 -1.07
N LEU A 178 1.99 1.44 0.20
CA LEU A 178 2.19 2.32 1.35
C LEU A 178 3.46 3.18 1.26
N LYS A 179 4.52 2.65 0.63
CA LYS A 179 5.76 3.40 0.31
C LYS A 179 5.58 4.41 -0.83
N GLY A 180 4.39 4.54 -1.41
CA GLY A 180 4.06 5.57 -2.40
C GLY A 180 3.70 5.04 -3.78
N GLY A 181 3.81 3.73 -4.04
CA GLY A 181 3.34 3.12 -5.29
C GLY A 181 1.83 3.33 -5.52
N ALA A 182 1.05 3.47 -4.45
CA ALA A 182 -0.40 3.70 -4.47
C ALA A 182 -0.79 5.15 -4.10
N ALA A 183 0.12 6.11 -4.23
CA ALA A 183 -0.14 7.50 -3.87
C ALA A 183 -0.75 8.32 -5.02
N ASP A 184 -1.67 9.23 -4.68
CA ASP A 184 -2.14 10.25 -5.62
C ASP A 184 -1.11 11.38 -5.85
N VAL A 185 -1.40 12.29 -6.77
CA VAL A 185 -0.53 13.46 -7.09
C VAL A 185 -0.28 14.40 -5.91
N SER A 186 -1.10 14.30 -4.84
CA SER A 186 -1.00 15.06 -3.60
C SER A 186 -0.34 14.27 -2.46
N GLY A 187 0.18 13.08 -2.74
CA GLY A 187 0.87 12.21 -1.78
C GLY A 187 -0.07 11.37 -0.90
N ASN A 188 -1.37 11.26 -1.18
CA ASN A 188 -2.28 10.49 -0.33
C ASN A 188 -2.32 9.01 -0.74
N VAL A 189 -2.11 8.09 0.20
CA VAL A 189 -2.37 6.66 0.04
C VAL A 189 -3.70 6.30 0.71
N THR A 190 -4.61 5.66 -0.02
CA THR A 190 -5.97 5.33 0.43
C THR A 190 -6.26 3.83 0.28
N PRO A 191 -7.26 3.26 0.98
CA PRO A 191 -7.64 1.86 0.80
C PRO A 191 -8.02 1.51 -0.65
N ALA A 192 -8.68 2.41 -1.38
CA ALA A 192 -9.02 2.20 -2.78
C ALA A 192 -7.81 2.27 -3.71
N SER A 193 -6.86 3.20 -3.48
CA SER A 193 -5.64 3.27 -4.29
C SER A 193 -4.71 2.09 -4.01
N LEU A 194 -4.68 1.57 -2.77
CA LEU A 194 -3.99 0.33 -2.44
C LEU A 194 -4.63 -0.88 -3.13
N TYR A 195 -5.96 -1.03 -3.08
CA TYR A 195 -6.64 -2.09 -3.84
C TYR A 195 -6.32 -1.99 -5.34
N SER A 196 -6.42 -0.79 -5.94
CA SER A 196 -6.12 -0.57 -7.36
C SER A 196 -4.67 -0.93 -7.71
N PHE A 197 -3.72 -0.61 -6.84
CA PHE A 197 -2.31 -0.94 -7.02
C PHE A 197 -2.06 -2.46 -6.95
N VAL A 198 -2.65 -3.14 -5.96
CA VAL A 198 -2.56 -4.60 -5.84
C VAL A 198 -3.25 -5.30 -7.02
N ASP A 199 -4.45 -4.88 -7.41
CA ASP A 199 -5.21 -5.46 -8.54
C ASP A 199 -4.49 -5.34 -9.89
N GLN A 200 -3.89 -4.17 -10.17
CA GLN A 200 -3.06 -3.93 -11.35
C GLN A 200 -1.74 -4.73 -11.32
N SER A 201 -1.28 -5.11 -10.14
CA SER A 201 -0.07 -5.92 -9.99
C SER A 201 -0.28 -7.39 -10.35
N LEU A 202 -1.52 -7.89 -10.35
CA LEU A 202 -1.83 -9.32 -10.46
C LEU A 202 -2.05 -9.78 -11.91
N GLY A 203 -1.53 -10.95 -12.26
CA GLY A 203 -1.65 -11.54 -13.60
C GLY A 203 -3.07 -12.00 -13.92
N VAL A 204 -3.43 -12.17 -15.19
CA VAL A 204 -4.83 -12.46 -15.62
C VAL A 204 -5.42 -13.73 -14.98
N TRP A 205 -4.58 -14.71 -14.63
CA TRP A 205 -4.96 -15.97 -13.99
C TRP A 205 -4.84 -15.97 -12.46
N GLU A 206 -4.27 -14.92 -11.87
CA GLU A 206 -4.13 -14.80 -10.42
C GLU A 206 -5.44 -14.28 -9.81
N GLN A 207 -5.89 -14.94 -8.75
CA GLN A 207 -7.10 -14.52 -8.04
C GLN A 207 -6.88 -13.13 -7.44
N ARG A 208 -7.88 -12.26 -7.58
CA ARG A 208 -7.84 -10.89 -7.04
C ARG A 208 -8.11 -10.84 -5.54
N PRO A 209 -7.53 -9.85 -4.83
CA PRO A 209 -7.92 -9.54 -3.46
C PRO A 209 -9.40 -9.13 -3.42
N LEU A 210 -10.04 -9.33 -2.28
CA LEU A 210 -11.38 -8.78 -2.07
C LEU A 210 -11.27 -7.33 -1.63
N PHE A 211 -12.06 -6.44 -2.22
CA PHE A 211 -12.32 -5.12 -1.67
C PHE A 211 -13.82 -4.89 -1.51
N LYS A 212 -14.25 -4.61 -0.28
CA LYS A 212 -15.63 -4.20 0.03
C LYS A 212 -15.64 -3.02 0.98
N THR A 213 -16.52 -2.05 0.74
CA THR A 213 -16.57 -0.82 1.54
C THR A 213 -17.97 -0.22 1.59
N ASN A 214 -18.31 0.43 2.70
CA ASN A 214 -19.53 1.22 2.89
C ASN A 214 -19.17 2.57 3.52
N ILE A 215 -18.59 3.46 2.72
CA ILE A 215 -18.13 4.78 3.14
C ILE A 215 -18.60 5.87 2.17
N THR A 216 -18.62 7.12 2.63
CA THR A 216 -18.95 8.30 1.80
C THR A 216 -17.71 9.00 1.23
N GLY A 217 -16.51 8.56 1.58
CA GLY A 217 -15.23 9.10 1.10
C GLY A 217 -14.06 8.50 1.89
N PHE A 218 -12.91 8.33 1.23
CA PHE A 218 -11.72 7.77 1.85
C PHE A 218 -10.96 8.81 2.67
N LEU A 219 -10.51 8.43 3.87
CA LEU A 219 -9.39 9.10 4.52
C LEU A 219 -8.08 8.43 4.07
N PRO A 220 -6.99 9.19 3.89
CA PRO A 220 -5.66 8.61 3.68
C PRO A 220 -5.26 7.76 4.90
N ILE A 221 -4.65 6.59 4.66
CA ILE A 221 -4.05 5.78 5.72
C ILE A 221 -2.55 6.05 5.90
N ARG A 222 -1.94 6.73 4.92
CA ARG A 222 -0.59 7.28 5.00
C ARG A 222 -0.47 8.43 4.01
N THR A 223 0.36 9.42 4.31
CA THR A 223 0.82 10.40 3.32
C THR A 223 2.31 10.25 3.03
N VAL A 224 2.64 10.28 1.74
CA VAL A 224 4.00 10.30 1.18
C VAL A 224 4.32 11.70 0.65
N GLU A 225 5.57 11.94 0.28
CA GLU A 225 5.98 13.19 -0.36
C GLU A 225 5.21 13.38 -1.69
N ALA A 226 4.55 14.52 -1.82
CA ALA A 226 3.75 14.82 -3.00
C ALA A 226 4.65 15.20 -4.17
N LYS A 227 4.68 14.35 -5.22
CA LYS A 227 5.38 14.61 -6.50
C LYS A 227 5.20 16.06 -7.00
N VAL A 228 4.02 16.65 -6.78
CA VAL A 228 3.80 18.09 -6.96
C VAL A 228 3.10 18.67 -5.74
N SER A 229 3.77 19.60 -5.04
CA SER A 229 3.18 20.23 -3.85
C SER A 229 1.86 20.94 -4.16
N LYS A 230 0.92 20.95 -3.20
CA LYS A 230 -0.37 21.66 -3.31
C LYS A 230 -0.22 23.16 -3.61
N LYS A 231 0.92 23.77 -3.26
CA LYS A 231 1.27 25.16 -3.61
C LYS A 231 1.57 25.34 -5.10
N VAL A 232 2.20 24.35 -5.73
CA VAL A 232 2.51 24.34 -7.17
C VAL A 232 1.28 23.94 -7.98
N LEU A 233 0.55 22.87 -7.60
CA LEU A 233 -0.70 22.46 -8.27
C LEU A 233 -1.73 23.59 -8.37
N ARG A 234 -1.84 24.42 -7.32
CA ARG A 234 -2.73 25.61 -7.34
C ARG A 234 -2.37 26.64 -8.41
N LYS A 235 -1.15 26.66 -8.96
CA LYS A 235 -0.76 27.57 -10.04
C LYS A 235 -1.18 27.10 -11.43
N LEU A 236 -1.72 25.88 -11.59
CA LEU A 236 -2.02 25.34 -12.93
C LEU A 236 -2.95 26.26 -13.75
N HIS A 237 -3.97 26.85 -13.13
CA HIS A 237 -4.87 27.85 -13.74
C HIS A 237 -4.23 29.22 -14.04
N GLN A 238 -3.00 29.46 -13.58
CA GLN A 238 -2.23 30.69 -13.87
C GLN A 238 -1.39 30.52 -15.13
N TYR A 239 -1.08 29.28 -15.50
CA TYR A 239 -0.38 28.93 -16.74
C TYR A 239 -1.40 28.66 -17.86
N PHE A 240 -2.44 27.87 -17.59
CA PHE A 240 -3.47 27.54 -18.56
C PHE A 240 -4.73 28.38 -18.32
N ALA A 241 -4.96 29.37 -19.19
CA ALA A 241 -6.10 30.30 -19.09
C ALA A 241 -7.45 29.60 -19.32
N GLU A 242 -7.47 28.58 -20.19
CA GLU A 242 -8.60 27.71 -20.45
C GLU A 242 -8.17 26.23 -20.35
N ALA A 243 -9.12 25.34 -20.06
CA ALA A 243 -8.84 23.90 -19.90
C ALA A 243 -8.29 23.22 -21.18
N THR A 244 -8.44 23.88 -22.34
CA THR A 244 -7.94 23.44 -23.66
C THR A 244 -6.84 24.35 -24.21
N SER A 245 -6.35 25.32 -23.43
CA SER A 245 -5.27 26.22 -23.88
C SER A 245 -3.93 25.49 -23.95
N GLU A 246 -3.14 25.78 -24.98
CA GLU A 246 -1.73 25.39 -25.03
C GLU A 246 -0.88 26.50 -24.42
N PHE A 247 0.13 26.15 -23.61
CA PHE A 247 1.05 27.11 -23.01
C PHE A 247 2.33 27.16 -23.84
N GLN A 248 2.53 28.25 -24.57
CA GLN A 248 3.71 28.43 -25.42
C GLN A 248 4.97 28.62 -24.55
N LEU A 249 5.95 27.75 -24.76
CA LEU A 249 7.30 27.87 -24.19
C LEU A 249 8.26 28.47 -25.23
N ASP A 250 9.31 29.12 -24.75
CA ASP A 250 10.43 29.62 -25.55
C ASP A 250 11.76 29.38 -24.78
N PRO A 251 12.94 29.66 -25.38
CA PRO A 251 14.23 29.40 -24.73
C PRO A 251 14.48 30.14 -23.41
N SER A 252 13.70 31.16 -23.03
CA SER A 252 13.87 31.89 -21.76
C SER A 252 13.40 31.11 -20.53
N PHE A 253 12.68 29.99 -20.71
CA PHE A 253 12.23 29.12 -19.63
C PHE A 253 13.34 28.19 -19.10
N GLU A 254 14.41 28.01 -19.86
CA GLU A 254 15.54 27.15 -19.49
C GLU A 254 16.63 27.96 -18.78
N PHE A 255 16.89 27.65 -17.50
CA PHE A 255 17.80 28.44 -16.66
C PHE A 255 19.27 28.36 -17.11
N THR A 256 19.64 27.36 -17.91
CA THR A 256 20.97 27.27 -18.51
C THR A 256 21.14 28.17 -19.73
N ASN A 257 20.06 28.68 -20.34
CA ASN A 257 20.14 29.54 -21.53
C ASN A 257 20.41 31.01 -21.16
N THR A 258 21.58 31.29 -20.59
CA THR A 258 22.04 32.66 -20.25
C THR A 258 23.44 32.96 -20.81
N PRO A 259 23.82 34.24 -21.00
CA PRO A 259 25.15 34.61 -21.51
C PRO A 259 26.32 34.17 -20.64
N GLU A 260 26.08 33.88 -19.35
CA GLU A 260 27.08 33.41 -18.39
C GLU A 260 27.39 31.91 -18.52
N VAL A 261 26.50 31.14 -19.18
CA VAL A 261 26.63 29.69 -19.33
C VAL A 261 27.19 29.34 -20.71
N THR A 262 28.48 28.99 -20.75
CA THR A 262 29.11 28.45 -21.96
C THR A 262 28.65 27.00 -22.20
N HIS A 263 27.97 26.78 -23.32
CA HIS A 263 27.47 25.45 -23.70
C HIS A 263 28.56 24.68 -24.45
N GLU A 264 29.29 23.83 -23.73
CA GLU A 264 30.40 23.03 -24.28
C GLU A 264 30.07 21.54 -24.38
N TYR A 265 30.67 20.87 -25.38
CA TYR A 265 30.59 19.41 -25.50
C TYR A 265 31.50 18.74 -24.45
N LYS A 266 30.94 17.82 -23.67
CA LYS A 266 31.70 17.01 -22.70
C LYS A 266 32.00 15.62 -23.24
N GLU A 267 33.17 15.08 -22.92
CA GLU A 267 33.47 13.66 -23.10
C GLU A 267 32.91 12.83 -21.93
N PRO A 268 32.42 11.60 -22.16
CA PRO A 268 32.30 10.93 -23.45
C PRO A 268 31.17 11.52 -24.32
N PHE A 269 31.46 11.76 -25.60
CA PHE A 269 30.47 12.29 -26.54
C PHE A 269 29.26 11.37 -26.73
N ALA A 270 28.16 11.95 -27.21
CA ALA A 270 26.91 11.25 -27.47
C ALA A 270 27.10 10.02 -28.38
N LYS A 271 26.65 8.86 -27.91
CA LYS A 271 26.58 7.61 -28.68
C LYS A 271 25.11 7.33 -28.98
N GLU A 272 24.79 7.00 -30.22
CA GLU A 272 23.40 6.81 -30.68
C GLU A 272 22.61 5.81 -29.80
N GLU A 273 23.23 4.68 -29.46
CA GLU A 273 22.67 3.66 -28.54
C GLU A 273 22.33 4.24 -27.15
N ASN A 274 23.21 5.07 -26.59
CA ASN A 274 22.99 5.69 -25.28
C ASN A 274 21.92 6.80 -25.35
N VAL A 275 21.85 7.54 -26.46
CA VAL A 275 20.79 8.55 -26.69
C VAL A 275 19.43 7.87 -26.81
N GLY A 276 19.35 6.69 -27.44
CA GLY A 276 18.14 5.85 -27.47
C GLY A 276 17.68 5.48 -26.06
N LYS A 277 18.55 4.82 -25.28
CA LYS A 277 18.27 4.44 -23.88
C LYS A 277 17.88 5.65 -23.02
N PHE A 278 18.54 6.79 -23.19
CA PHE A 278 18.27 7.97 -22.38
C PHE A 278 16.88 8.58 -22.64
N LYS A 279 16.36 8.50 -23.87
CA LYS A 279 14.97 8.91 -24.17
C LYS A 279 13.95 8.02 -23.46
N GLU A 280 14.20 6.71 -23.40
CA GLU A 280 13.35 5.77 -22.66
C GLU A 280 13.40 6.06 -21.14
N LEU A 281 14.59 6.32 -20.60
CA LEU A 281 14.76 6.71 -19.20
C LEU A 281 14.04 8.04 -18.88
N GLN A 282 14.11 9.05 -19.74
CA GLN A 282 13.36 10.30 -19.57
C GLN A 282 11.83 10.07 -19.61
N LEU A 283 11.35 9.16 -20.45
CA LEU A 283 9.93 8.77 -20.45
C LEU A 283 9.54 8.10 -19.12
N TYR A 284 10.38 7.19 -18.59
CA TYR A 284 10.16 6.56 -17.29
C TYR A 284 10.19 7.58 -16.13
N GLU A 285 11.02 8.61 -16.22
CA GLU A 285 11.06 9.69 -15.23
C GLU A 285 9.82 10.59 -15.31
N SER A 286 9.30 10.89 -16.50
CA SER A 286 8.10 11.74 -16.64
C SER A 286 6.82 11.16 -16.01
N VAL A 287 6.76 9.84 -15.81
CA VAL A 287 5.69 9.17 -15.04
C VAL A 287 6.12 8.80 -13.61
N GLY A 288 7.38 9.08 -13.25
CA GLY A 288 7.99 8.84 -11.95
C GLY A 288 8.18 7.37 -11.60
N LEU A 289 8.60 6.56 -12.59
CA LEU A 289 9.14 5.21 -12.39
C LEU A 289 10.62 5.25 -12.02
N ILE A 290 11.36 6.24 -12.50
CA ILE A 290 12.74 6.47 -12.06
C ILE A 290 12.91 7.93 -11.61
N GLU A 291 13.99 8.18 -10.89
CA GLU A 291 14.42 9.52 -10.47
C GLU A 291 15.95 9.66 -10.60
N PRO A 292 16.46 10.86 -10.89
CA PRO A 292 17.90 11.13 -10.89
C PRO A 292 18.50 11.03 -9.47
N VAL A 293 19.77 10.64 -9.38
CA VAL A 293 20.49 10.50 -8.11
C VAL A 293 21.56 11.59 -7.99
N GLY A 294 21.31 12.55 -7.09
CA GLY A 294 22.24 13.64 -6.79
C GLY A 294 22.18 14.83 -7.76
N GLU A 295 21.13 14.93 -8.57
CA GLU A 295 20.81 16.04 -9.49
C GLU A 295 19.28 16.21 -9.55
N GLU A 296 18.79 17.39 -9.93
CA GLU A 296 17.33 17.68 -9.97
C GLU A 296 16.65 17.12 -11.24
N HIS A 297 17.35 17.06 -12.37
CA HIS A 297 16.80 16.58 -13.64
C HIS A 297 17.70 15.55 -14.31
N MET A 298 17.08 14.61 -15.04
CA MET A 298 17.79 13.55 -15.78
C MET A 298 18.87 14.08 -16.72
N TYR A 299 18.68 15.26 -17.32
CA TYR A 299 19.68 15.90 -18.18
C TYR A 299 21.00 16.17 -17.44
N PHE A 300 20.93 16.78 -16.25
CA PHE A 300 22.12 17.04 -15.44
C PHE A 300 22.73 15.75 -14.90
N ALA A 301 21.90 14.75 -14.56
CA ALA A 301 22.40 13.42 -14.19
C ALA A 301 23.26 12.80 -15.30
N ALA A 302 22.85 12.88 -16.56
CA ALA A 302 23.68 12.44 -17.69
C ALA A 302 24.94 13.33 -17.86
N MET A 303 24.77 14.65 -17.92
CA MET A 303 25.85 15.61 -18.21
C MET A 303 26.91 15.74 -17.10
N ASN A 304 26.62 15.26 -15.88
CA ASN A 304 27.53 15.23 -14.74
C ASN A 304 27.94 13.79 -14.36
N SER A 305 27.70 12.80 -15.23
CA SER A 305 28.06 11.38 -15.03
C SER A 305 27.54 10.77 -13.71
N LYS A 306 26.28 11.08 -13.38
CA LYS A 306 25.53 10.54 -12.24
C LYS A 306 24.65 9.36 -12.69
N SER A 307 23.89 8.83 -11.76
CA SER A 307 22.95 7.72 -11.99
C SER A 307 21.49 8.17 -11.84
N CYS A 308 20.58 7.26 -12.18
CA CYS A 308 19.18 7.29 -11.79
C CYS A 308 18.85 5.99 -11.03
N ARG A 309 17.74 5.95 -10.31
CA ARG A 309 17.25 4.77 -9.58
C ARG A 309 15.75 4.57 -9.77
N LEU A 310 15.27 3.36 -9.54
CA LEU A 310 13.84 3.05 -9.49
C LEU A 310 13.20 3.73 -8.27
N THR A 311 12.03 4.35 -8.47
CA THR A 311 11.12 4.75 -7.38
C THR A 311 10.38 3.50 -6.87
N PRO A 312 9.58 3.58 -5.77
CA PRO A 312 8.72 2.46 -5.36
C PRO A 312 7.75 2.02 -6.47
N LEU A 313 7.21 2.96 -7.25
CA LEU A 313 6.40 2.66 -8.43
C LEU A 313 7.24 2.01 -9.54
N GLY A 314 8.47 2.48 -9.76
CA GLY A 314 9.43 1.88 -10.67
C GLY A 314 9.76 0.44 -10.35
N LEU A 315 10.04 0.14 -9.09
CA LEU A 315 10.35 -1.22 -8.61
C LEU A 315 9.19 -2.18 -8.90
N HIS A 316 7.96 -1.73 -8.71
CA HIS A 316 6.76 -2.48 -9.06
C HIS A 316 6.69 -2.78 -10.58
N TYR A 317 6.76 -1.77 -11.45
CA TYR A 317 6.76 -1.98 -12.91
C TYR A 317 7.96 -2.79 -13.41
N TRP A 318 9.12 -2.69 -12.73
CA TRP A 318 10.29 -3.51 -13.01
C TRP A 318 10.05 -5.00 -12.68
N LYS A 319 9.40 -5.33 -11.55
CA LYS A 319 8.99 -6.71 -11.25
C LYS A 319 8.04 -7.23 -12.35
N LEU A 320 7.01 -6.46 -12.74
CA LEU A 320 6.09 -6.84 -13.83
C LEU A 320 6.82 -7.09 -15.17
N SER A 321 7.78 -6.24 -15.52
CA SER A 321 8.59 -6.36 -16.74
C SER A 321 9.45 -7.63 -16.74
N ARG A 322 10.20 -7.85 -15.65
CA ARG A 322 11.08 -9.01 -15.44
C ARG A 322 10.29 -10.32 -15.53
N ASP A 323 9.10 -10.33 -14.93
CA ASP A 323 8.26 -11.52 -14.79
C ASP A 323 7.28 -11.71 -15.97
N LYS A 324 7.36 -10.83 -16.99
CA LYS A 324 6.57 -10.85 -18.24
C LYS A 324 5.05 -10.76 -18.03
N ARG A 325 4.62 -9.77 -17.25
CA ARG A 325 3.23 -9.57 -16.79
C ARG A 325 2.52 -8.35 -17.41
N PHE A 326 3.01 -7.86 -18.56
CA PHE A 326 2.36 -6.82 -19.37
C PHE A 326 1.52 -7.41 -20.51
#